data_AF-A0AAD6KP44-F1
#
_entry.id   AF-A0AAD6KP44-F1
#
_cell.length_a   1.000
_cell.length_b   1.000
_cell.length_c   1.000
_cell.angle_alpha   90.00
_cell.angle_beta   90.00
_cell.angle_gamma   90.00
#
_symmetry.space_group_name_H-M   'P 1'
#
loop_
_entity.id
_entity.type
_entity.pdbx_description
1 polymer ?
#
loop_
_entity_poly.entity_id
_entity_poly.type
_entity_poly.pdbx_seq_one_letter_code
_entity_poly.pdbx_strand_id
1 'polypeptide(L)'
;MNGRVSPSSPADCGGGTVRSTASPRQPNYSGRAVQEALEHLASIDLIELCSEAKVERCRATRDLRSCGRYVQHVLNSCGHASLCSECSQRCDLCPICRTPIPKTGIRLHPRLYYECIEAGLISKRCDERFKEKEDLDNELTADVQRLYSLFDVALGNNLVSLICHCIPLLHLP
;
A
#
# COMPACT_ATOMS: atom_id res chain seq x y z
N MET A 1 17.21 -73.99 16.96
CA MET A 1 16.11 -73.04 17.22
C MET A 1 15.87 -72.23 15.95
N ASN A 2 14.60 -72.11 15.57
CA ASN A 2 14.00 -71.40 14.42
C ASN A 2 14.36 -69.88 14.42
N GLY A 3 14.17 -69.03 13.41
CA GLY A 3 13.44 -69.03 12.15
C GLY A 3 13.28 -67.57 11.63
N ARG A 4 12.92 -67.46 10.35
CA ARG A 4 12.60 -66.32 9.44
C ARG A 4 11.91 -65.02 9.96
N VAL A 5 12.27 -63.92 9.27
CA VAL A 5 11.45 -62.86 8.56
C VAL A 5 10.35 -62.07 9.33
N SER A 6 10.45 -60.73 9.25
CA SER A 6 9.55 -59.60 9.65
C SER A 6 8.11 -59.66 9.06
N PRO A 7 7.13 -58.72 9.25
CA PRO A 7 7.12 -57.34 9.85
C PRO A 7 5.80 -56.96 10.62
N SER A 8 5.55 -55.63 10.82
CA SER A 8 4.32 -54.90 11.29
C SER A 8 4.43 -54.37 12.74
N SER A 9 4.03 -53.16 13.15
CA SER A 9 3.37 -51.99 12.54
C SER A 9 3.45 -50.80 13.55
N PRO A 10 3.04 -49.58 13.16
CA PRO A 10 3.48 -48.31 13.76
C PRO A 10 2.58 -47.82 14.90
N ALA A 11 3.16 -47.04 15.82
CA ALA A 11 2.40 -46.18 16.72
C ALA A 11 2.28 -44.77 16.11
N ASP A 12 1.09 -44.51 15.57
CA ASP A 12 0.35 -43.25 15.61
C ASP A 12 0.47 -42.62 17.03
N CYS A 13 0.41 -41.33 17.31
CA CYS A 13 -0.16 -40.16 16.66
C CYS A 13 0.33 -38.92 17.45
N GLY A 14 0.39 -37.73 16.85
CA GLY A 14 0.78 -36.54 17.63
C GLY A 14 0.93 -35.21 16.89
N GLY A 15 -0.09 -34.80 16.13
CA GLY A 15 -0.41 -33.38 15.99
C GLY A 15 0.63 -32.50 15.29
N GLY A 16 0.99 -32.85 14.05
CA GLY A 16 1.51 -31.87 13.11
C GLY A 16 0.45 -30.78 12.90
N THR A 17 0.57 -29.68 13.66
CA THR A 17 -0.21 -28.47 13.40
C THR A 17 0.24 -27.99 12.04
N VAL A 18 -0.51 -28.35 10.99
CA VAL A 18 -0.40 -27.73 9.69
C VAL A 18 -0.72 -26.26 9.94
N ARG A 19 0.32 -25.46 10.16
CA ARG A 19 0.24 -24.01 9.98
C ARG A 19 -0.24 -23.88 8.56
N SER A 20 -1.54 -23.63 8.40
CA SER A 20 -2.10 -23.21 7.13
C SER A 20 -1.29 -21.98 6.75
N THR A 21 -0.31 -22.19 5.88
CA THR A 21 0.29 -21.15 5.09
C THR A 21 -0.90 -20.60 4.32
N ALA A 22 -1.49 -19.54 4.87
CA ALA A 22 -2.52 -18.80 4.16
C ALA A 22 -1.89 -18.47 2.82
N SER A 23 -2.30 -19.19 1.78
CA SER A 23 -1.89 -18.87 0.41
C SER A 23 -2.19 -17.39 0.24
N PRO A 24 -1.29 -16.61 -0.41
CA PRO A 24 -1.63 -15.26 -0.81
C PRO A 24 -2.98 -15.35 -1.51
N ARG A 25 -4.03 -14.80 -0.89
CA ARG A 25 -5.36 -14.81 -1.48
C ARG A 25 -5.18 -13.99 -2.75
N GLN A 26 -5.28 -14.66 -3.90
CA GLN A 26 -5.18 -13.98 -5.18
C GLN A 26 -6.20 -12.83 -5.18
N PRO A 27 -5.82 -11.63 -5.64
CA PRO A 27 -6.76 -10.52 -5.75
C PRO A 27 -7.97 -10.95 -6.59
N ASN A 28 -9.16 -10.51 -6.21
CA ASN A 28 -10.33 -10.72 -7.06
C ASN A 28 -10.28 -9.73 -8.23
N TYR A 29 -9.64 -10.11 -9.34
CA TYR A 29 -9.50 -9.26 -10.54
C TYR A 29 -10.83 -8.87 -11.20
N SER A 30 -11.93 -9.55 -10.88
CA SER A 30 -13.29 -9.13 -11.29
C SER A 30 -13.92 -8.11 -10.35
N GLY A 31 -13.28 -7.82 -9.21
CA GLY A 31 -13.76 -6.89 -8.21
C GLY A 31 -13.56 -5.44 -8.66
N ARG A 32 -14.57 -4.61 -8.41
CA ARG A 32 -14.56 -3.17 -8.74
C ARG A 32 -13.31 -2.45 -8.21
N ALA A 33 -12.94 -2.70 -6.96
CA ALA A 33 -11.76 -2.08 -6.34
C ALA A 33 -10.44 -2.42 -7.06
N VAL A 34 -10.30 -3.65 -7.58
CA VAL A 34 -9.10 -4.05 -8.36
C VAL A 34 -9.10 -3.35 -9.71
N GLN A 35 -10.23 -3.29 -10.39
CA GLN A 35 -10.34 -2.61 -11.68
C GLN A 35 -10.05 -1.12 -11.55
N GLU A 36 -10.66 -0.43 -10.58
CA GLU A 36 -10.45 0.99 -10.33
C GLU A 36 -8.98 1.30 -9.99
N ALA A 37 -8.34 0.50 -9.13
CA ALA A 37 -6.93 0.69 -8.78
C ALA A 37 -6.00 0.46 -9.98
N LEU A 38 -6.26 -0.55 -10.81
CA LEU A 38 -5.45 -0.82 -12.00
C LEU A 38 -5.66 0.24 -13.09
N GLU A 39 -6.89 0.72 -13.28
CA GLU A 39 -7.18 1.83 -14.20
C GLU A 39 -6.49 3.12 -13.76
N HIS A 40 -6.55 3.44 -12.47
CA HIS A 40 -5.82 4.59 -11.91
C HIS A 40 -4.31 4.42 -12.12
N LEU A 41 -3.73 3.27 -11.75
CA LEU A 41 -2.30 2.98 -11.97
C LEU A 41 -1.90 3.00 -13.45
N ALA A 42 -2.78 2.63 -14.38
CA ALA A 42 -2.48 2.63 -15.81
C ALA A 42 -2.51 4.03 -16.44
N SER A 43 -3.25 4.95 -15.84
CA SER A 43 -3.49 6.32 -16.33
C SER A 43 -2.61 7.38 -15.69
N ILE A 44 -1.98 7.08 -14.55
CA ILE A 44 -1.12 8.01 -13.82
C ILE A 44 0.20 8.27 -14.55
N ASP A 45 0.71 9.50 -14.49
CA ASP A 45 2.04 9.83 -14.97
C ASP A 45 3.13 9.52 -13.93
N LEU A 46 4.40 9.53 -14.34
CA LEU A 46 5.51 9.17 -13.45
C LEU A 46 5.73 10.17 -12.30
N ILE A 47 5.45 11.45 -12.51
CA ILE A 47 5.66 12.50 -11.50
C ILE A 47 4.57 12.36 -10.41
N GLU A 48 3.34 12.13 -10.83
CA GLU A 48 2.22 11.83 -9.96
C GLU A 48 2.41 10.49 -9.25
N LEU A 49 2.91 9.45 -9.93
CA LEU A 49 3.25 8.16 -9.31
C LEU A 49 4.29 8.31 -8.20
N CYS A 50 5.35 9.10 -8.45
CA CYS A 50 6.34 9.43 -7.42
C CYS A 50 5.68 10.16 -6.25
N SER A 51 4.72 11.04 -6.53
CA SER A 51 3.99 11.77 -5.50
C SER A 51 3.06 10.86 -4.72
N GLU A 52 2.43 9.86 -5.33
CA GLU A 52 1.58 8.83 -4.71
C GLU A 52 2.37 7.84 -3.84
N ALA A 53 3.61 7.55 -4.19
CA ALA A 53 4.49 6.69 -3.41
C ALA A 53 5.00 7.36 -2.11
N LYS A 54 5.07 8.70 -2.06
CA LYS A 54 5.62 9.44 -0.91
C LYS A 54 4.86 9.19 0.39
N VAL A 55 5.60 9.02 1.48
CA VAL A 55 5.11 8.97 2.85
C VAL A 55 4.85 10.39 3.33
N GLU A 56 3.58 10.80 3.30
CA GLU A 56 3.17 12.12 3.79
C GLU A 56 2.69 12.03 5.24
N ARG A 57 2.99 13.07 6.03
CA ARG A 57 2.53 13.21 7.41
C ARG A 57 1.51 14.34 7.54
N CYS A 58 0.56 14.14 8.45
CA CYS A 58 -0.55 15.06 8.67
C CYS A 58 -0.04 16.43 9.14
N ARG A 59 -0.38 17.48 8.39
CA ARG A 59 0.08 18.86 8.60
C ARG A 59 -0.91 19.73 9.40
N ALA A 60 -1.80 19.10 10.17
CA ALA A 60 -2.72 19.84 11.04
C ALA A 60 -1.93 20.57 12.14
N THR A 61 -2.06 21.90 12.19
CA THR A 61 -1.31 22.79 13.09
C THR A 61 -2.17 23.40 14.21
N ARG A 62 -3.48 23.16 14.23
CA ARG A 62 -4.42 23.95 15.05
C ARG A 62 -4.14 23.90 16.57
N ASP A 63 -3.64 22.79 17.14
CA ASP A 63 -3.63 22.59 18.59
C ASP A 63 -2.32 21.96 19.13
N LEU A 64 -1.19 22.70 19.07
CA LEU A 64 0.08 22.51 19.82
C LEU A 64 0.81 21.14 19.78
N ARG A 65 0.24 20.09 19.22
CA ARG A 65 0.91 18.86 18.78
C ARG A 65 0.57 18.67 17.31
N SER A 66 1.57 18.78 16.43
CA SER A 66 1.38 18.38 15.04
C SER A 66 0.94 16.91 15.04
N CYS A 67 -0.23 16.65 14.43
CA CYS A 67 -0.82 15.31 14.43
C CYS A 67 0.19 14.26 13.96
N GLY A 68 0.98 14.56 12.93
CA GLY A 68 2.16 13.78 12.53
C GLY A 68 1.89 12.38 11.99
N ARG A 69 0.66 11.85 12.10
CA ARG A 69 0.23 10.57 11.55
C ARG A 69 0.36 10.53 10.03
N TYR A 70 0.61 9.35 9.48
CA TYR A 70 0.65 9.11 8.04
C TYR A 70 -0.67 9.48 7.37
N VAL A 71 -0.57 10.07 6.19
CA VAL A 71 -1.69 10.47 5.35
C VAL A 71 -1.93 9.40 4.30
N GLN A 72 -3.08 8.73 4.41
CA GLN A 72 -3.49 7.66 3.50
C GLN A 72 -4.41 8.15 2.37
N HIS A 73 -4.86 9.39 2.46
CA HIS A 73 -5.90 9.94 1.60
C HIS A 73 -5.51 11.33 1.10
N VAL A 74 -6.04 11.71 -0.06
CA VAL A 74 -5.92 13.06 -0.62
C VAL A 74 -7.25 13.80 -0.50
N LEU A 75 -7.18 15.12 -0.42
CA LEU A 75 -8.36 15.98 -0.39
C LEU A 75 -9.02 16.06 -1.77
N ASN A 76 -10.30 15.70 -1.88
CA ASN A 76 -11.04 15.76 -3.15
C ASN A 76 -11.09 17.18 -3.75
N SER A 77 -11.01 18.20 -2.90
CA SER A 77 -11.07 19.60 -3.31
C SER A 77 -9.82 20.10 -4.05
N CYS A 78 -8.67 19.45 -3.85
CA CYS A 78 -7.39 19.97 -4.38
C CYS A 78 -6.29 18.92 -4.63
N GLY A 79 -6.54 17.64 -4.41
CA GLY A 79 -5.56 16.55 -4.62
C GLY A 79 -4.46 16.45 -3.56
N HIS A 80 -4.41 17.32 -2.54
CA HIS A 80 -3.30 17.32 -1.58
C HIS A 80 -3.44 16.28 -0.46
N ALA A 81 -2.40 15.46 -0.29
CA ALA A 81 -2.21 14.52 0.83
C ALA A 81 -1.74 15.24 2.11
N SER A 82 -2.57 16.15 2.63
CA SER A 82 -2.15 17.10 3.69
C SER A 82 -2.67 16.78 5.09
N LEU A 83 -3.74 15.98 5.20
CA LEU A 83 -4.46 15.74 6.44
C LEU A 83 -4.81 14.25 6.58
N CYS A 84 -4.71 13.71 7.79
CA CYS A 84 -5.31 12.41 8.09
C CYS A 84 -6.84 12.51 8.11
N SER A 85 -7.51 11.35 8.08
CA SER A 85 -8.99 11.26 8.06
C SER A 85 -9.65 12.04 9.20
N GLU A 86 -9.12 11.97 10.41
CA GLU A 86 -9.67 12.68 11.56
C GLU A 86 -9.42 14.20 11.50
N CYS A 87 -8.23 14.65 11.10
CA CYS A 87 -7.93 16.08 11.00
C CYS A 87 -8.70 16.76 9.86
N SER A 88 -9.01 16.03 8.78
CA SER A 88 -9.86 16.52 7.67
C SER A 88 -11.28 16.92 8.12
N GLN A 89 -11.74 16.38 9.25
CA GLN A 89 -13.05 16.74 9.82
C GLN A 89 -13.03 18.07 10.57
N ARG A 90 -11.86 18.48 11.08
CA ARG A 90 -11.66 19.65 11.95
C ARG A 90 -11.07 20.86 11.22
N CYS A 91 -10.46 20.62 10.07
CA CYS A 91 -9.88 21.67 9.23
C CYS A 91 -10.90 22.14 8.20
N ASP A 92 -11.02 23.47 8.06
CA ASP A 92 -11.89 24.10 7.05
C ASP A 92 -11.14 24.37 5.73
N LEU A 93 -9.80 24.44 5.78
CA LEU A 93 -8.92 24.75 4.65
C LEU A 93 -7.79 23.73 4.55
N CYS A 94 -7.34 23.44 3.32
CA CYS A 94 -6.14 22.66 3.08
C CYS A 94 -4.90 23.38 3.66
N PRO A 95 -4.06 22.72 4.50
CA PRO A 95 -2.83 23.31 5.03
C PRO A 95 -1.78 23.70 3.98
N ILE A 96 -1.87 23.14 2.77
CA ILE A 96 -0.91 23.37 1.68
C ILE A 96 -1.36 24.55 0.81
N CYS A 97 -2.52 24.45 0.17
CA CYS A 97 -2.97 25.43 -0.83
C CYS A 97 -4.12 26.33 -0.36
N ARG A 98 -4.61 26.14 0.88
CA ARG A 98 -5.75 26.88 1.46
C ARG A 98 -7.08 26.74 0.74
N THR A 99 -7.22 25.81 -0.22
CA THR A 99 -8.52 25.49 -0.83
C THR A 99 -9.51 25.04 0.26
N PRO A 100 -10.78 25.51 0.24
CA PRO A 100 -11.79 25.09 1.20
C PRO A 100 -12.08 23.59 1.14
N ILE A 101 -12.20 22.96 2.31
CA ILE A 101 -12.56 21.56 2.45
C ILE A 101 -14.09 21.49 2.58
N PRO A 102 -14.81 20.82 1.66
CA PRO A 102 -16.26 20.68 1.74
C PRO A 102 -16.67 20.06 3.09
N LYS A 103 -17.71 20.60 3.74
CA LYS A 103 -18.21 20.07 5.02
C LYS A 103 -19.17 18.89 4.85
N THR A 104 -19.64 18.64 3.64
CA THR A 104 -20.63 17.62 3.32
C THR A 104 -20.15 16.75 2.16
N GLY A 105 -20.57 15.49 2.13
CA GLY A 105 -20.15 14.53 1.10
C GLY A 105 -18.79 13.88 1.37
N ILE A 106 -18.29 13.16 0.37
CA ILE A 106 -16.99 12.47 0.41
C ILE A 106 -15.89 13.53 0.23
N ARG A 107 -15.08 13.74 1.27
CA ARG A 107 -14.02 14.78 1.30
C ARG A 107 -12.64 14.26 0.91
N LEU A 108 -12.46 12.96 1.04
CA LEU A 108 -11.19 12.26 0.91
C LEU A 108 -11.38 11.06 0.00
N HIS A 109 -10.37 10.76 -0.80
CA HIS A 109 -10.22 9.47 -1.46
C HIS A 109 -8.86 8.87 -1.10
N PRO A 110 -8.74 7.54 -1.05
CA PRO A 110 -7.46 6.89 -0.78
C PRO A 110 -6.44 7.30 -1.85
N ARG A 111 -5.16 7.30 -1.45
CA ARG A 111 -4.04 7.44 -2.38
C ARG A 111 -3.81 6.12 -3.10
N LEU A 112 -3.26 6.16 -4.31
CA LEU A 112 -3.12 4.99 -5.19
C LEU A 112 -2.42 3.81 -4.49
N TYR A 113 -1.37 4.07 -3.71
CA TYR A 113 -0.70 3.03 -2.93
C TYR A 113 -1.67 2.30 -1.98
N TYR A 114 -2.56 3.04 -1.31
CA TYR A 114 -3.55 2.47 -0.40
C TYR A 114 -4.73 1.87 -1.14
N GLU A 115 -5.12 2.41 -2.31
CA GLU A 115 -6.10 1.75 -3.20
C GLU A 115 -5.63 0.36 -3.60
N CYS A 116 -4.36 0.21 -3.99
CA CYS A 116 -3.76 -1.09 -4.30
C CYS A 116 -3.72 -2.04 -3.08
N ILE A 117 -3.53 -1.53 -1.86
CA ILE A 117 -3.61 -2.34 -0.64
C ILE A 117 -5.06 -2.80 -0.39
N GLU A 118 -6.03 -1.90 -0.48
CA GLU A 118 -7.45 -2.19 -0.27
C GLU A 118 -7.99 -3.19 -1.31
N ALA A 119 -7.51 -3.09 -2.54
CA ALA A 119 -7.77 -4.03 -3.63
C ALA A 119 -7.07 -5.40 -3.44
N GLY A 120 -6.12 -5.50 -2.49
CA GLY A 120 -5.32 -6.70 -2.26
C GLY A 120 -4.21 -6.93 -3.28
N LEU A 121 -3.93 -5.95 -4.15
CA LEU A 121 -2.83 -5.97 -5.13
C LEU A 121 -1.47 -5.83 -4.44
N ILE A 122 -1.41 -5.09 -3.32
CA ILE A 122 -0.22 -4.97 -2.47
C ILE A 122 -0.50 -5.64 -1.12
N SER A 123 0.42 -6.52 -0.70
CA SER A 123 0.31 -7.18 0.61
C SER A 123 0.62 -6.20 1.74
N LYS A 124 -0.34 -6.07 2.67
CA LYS A 124 -0.24 -5.21 3.87
C LYS A 124 0.96 -5.51 4.78
N ARG A 125 1.63 -6.66 4.63
CA ARG A 125 2.82 -7.03 5.41
C ARG A 125 4.01 -6.08 5.22
N CYS A 126 4.05 -5.31 4.14
CA CYS A 126 5.10 -4.31 3.94
C CYS A 126 4.97 -3.14 4.91
N ASP A 127 3.76 -2.76 5.37
CA ASP A 127 3.54 -1.56 6.20
C ASP A 127 3.78 -1.79 7.70
N GLU A 128 3.61 -3.00 8.24
CA GLU A 128 3.68 -3.23 9.70
C GLU A 128 5.12 -3.36 10.23
N ARG A 129 6.08 -3.77 9.39
CA ARG A 129 7.50 -3.83 9.79
C ARG A 129 8.15 -2.46 10.00
N PHE A 130 7.48 -1.39 9.58
CA PHE A 130 7.91 0.00 9.78
C PHE A 130 7.42 0.63 11.08
N LYS A 131 6.62 -0.09 11.87
CA LYS A 131 6.00 0.48 13.08
C LYS A 131 6.87 0.45 14.33
N GLU A 132 7.99 -0.26 14.33
CA GLU A 132 8.84 -0.32 15.51
C GLU A 132 10.29 -0.03 15.14
N LYS A 133 10.77 1.10 15.68
CA LYS A 133 12.17 1.59 15.75
C LYS A 133 12.59 2.58 14.65
N GLU A 134 12.65 3.85 15.09
CA GLU A 134 13.63 4.91 14.73
C GLU A 134 14.32 4.77 13.36
N ASP A 135 13.96 5.63 12.40
CA ASP A 135 14.89 6.66 11.86
C ASP A 135 14.25 7.44 10.71
N LEU A 136 14.54 8.73 10.62
CA LEU A 136 14.16 9.59 9.48
C LEU A 136 14.76 9.06 8.16
N ASP A 137 15.86 8.31 8.23
CA ASP A 137 16.50 7.61 7.11
C ASP A 137 15.67 6.42 6.56
N ASN A 138 14.71 5.91 7.34
CA ASN A 138 13.77 4.87 6.89
C ASN A 138 12.60 5.44 6.06
N GLU A 139 12.31 6.74 6.08
CA GLU A 139 11.21 7.31 5.28
C GLU A 139 11.55 7.34 3.78
N LEU A 140 12.77 7.75 3.41
CA LEU A 140 13.26 7.62 2.03
C LEU A 140 13.23 6.16 1.56
N THR A 141 13.57 5.24 2.46
CA THR A 141 13.50 3.81 2.18
C THR A 141 12.05 3.34 1.98
N ALA A 142 11.09 3.91 2.73
CA ALA A 142 9.68 3.59 2.61
C ALA A 142 9.07 4.14 1.31
N ASP A 143 9.40 5.36 0.89
CA ASP A 143 8.96 5.94 -0.39
C ASP A 143 9.37 5.05 -1.57
N VAL A 144 10.65 4.66 -1.59
CA VAL A 144 11.22 3.80 -2.62
C VAL A 144 10.56 2.43 -2.61
N GLN A 145 10.31 1.84 -1.43
CA GLN A 145 9.61 0.55 -1.34
C GLN A 145 8.15 0.62 -1.80
N ARG A 146 7.44 1.72 -1.52
CA ARG A 146 6.08 1.93 -2.03
C ARG A 146 6.08 2.02 -3.55
N LEU A 147 7.05 2.74 -4.10
CA LEU A 147 7.21 2.87 -5.55
C LEU A 147 7.51 1.51 -6.19
N TYR A 148 8.43 0.71 -5.64
CA TYR A 148 8.68 -0.65 -6.14
C TYR A 148 7.45 -1.54 -6.06
N SER A 149 6.67 -1.43 -4.97
CA SER A 149 5.42 -2.20 -4.85
C SER A 149 4.41 -1.84 -5.95
N LEU A 150 4.31 -0.57 -6.32
CA LEU A 150 3.46 -0.12 -7.43
C LEU A 150 3.98 -0.64 -8.79
N PHE A 151 5.31 -0.66 -8.98
CA PHE A 151 5.90 -1.25 -10.18
C PHE A 151 5.69 -2.76 -10.25
N ASP A 152 5.80 -3.49 -9.14
CA ASP A 152 5.51 -4.93 -9.10
C ASP A 152 4.05 -5.21 -9.49
N VAL A 153 3.10 -4.38 -9.04
CA VAL A 153 1.70 -4.46 -9.47
C VAL A 153 1.57 -4.18 -10.96
N ALA A 154 2.23 -3.14 -11.47
CA ALA A 154 2.18 -2.78 -12.89
C ALA A 154 2.76 -3.89 -13.79
N LEU A 155 3.91 -4.46 -13.40
CA LEU A 155 4.55 -5.57 -14.10
C LEU A 155 3.70 -6.84 -14.04
N GLY A 156 3.17 -7.18 -12.86
CA GLY A 156 2.31 -8.35 -12.67
C GLY A 156 0.98 -8.29 -13.44
N ASN A 157 0.53 -7.08 -13.78
CA ASN A 157 -0.72 -6.83 -14.50
C ASN A 157 -0.52 -6.38 -15.95
N ASN A 158 0.71 -6.42 -16.47
CA ASN A 158 1.05 -6.01 -17.84
C ASN A 158 0.57 -4.59 -18.18
N LEU A 159 0.74 -3.63 -17.27
CA LEU A 159 0.39 -2.23 -17.52
C LEU A 159 1.47 -1.58 -18.40
N VAL A 160 1.44 -1.91 -19.70
CA VAL A 160 2.45 -1.52 -20.70
C VAL A 160 2.65 -0.01 -20.76
N SER A 161 1.58 0.77 -20.57
CA SER A 161 1.66 2.24 -20.52
C SER A 161 2.69 2.69 -19.49
N LEU A 162 2.59 2.23 -18.25
CA LEU A 162 3.49 2.60 -17.16
C LEU A 162 4.90 2.02 -17.36
N ILE A 163 4.99 0.77 -17.84
CA ILE A 163 6.26 0.07 -18.09
C ILE A 163 7.08 0.82 -19.16
N CYS A 164 6.45 1.26 -20.24
CA CYS A 164 7.13 1.99 -21.33
C CYS A 164 7.71 3.32 -20.86
N HIS A 165 7.07 4.02 -19.93
CA HIS A 165 7.63 5.24 -19.34
C HIS A 165 8.87 4.97 -18.47
N CYS A 166 9.06 3.74 -17.98
CA CYS A 166 10.20 3.36 -17.12
C CYS A 166 11.43 2.86 -17.90
N ILE A 167 11.27 2.40 -19.15
CA ILE A 167 12.37 1.90 -20.00
C ILE A 167 13.52 2.94 -20.19
N PRO A 168 13.26 4.26 -20.31
CA PRO A 168 14.31 5.27 -20.35
C PRO A 168 15.16 5.33 -19.07
N LEU A 169 14.60 4.99 -17.89
CA LEU A 169 15.31 5.05 -16.60
C LEU A 169 16.26 3.85 -16.39
N LEU A 170 16.05 2.73 -17.09
CA LEU A 170 16.91 1.54 -17.04
C LEU A 170 18.10 1.60 -18.03
N HIS A 171 18.20 2.67 -18.82
CA HIS A 171 19.24 2.87 -19.84
C HIS A 171 20.14 4.09 -19.59
N LEU A 172 20.13 4.70 -18.40
CA LEU A 172 21.20 5.63 -18.03
C LEU A 172 22.40 4.85 -17.44
N PRO A 173 23.59 4.89 -18.08
CA PRO A 173 24.82 4.30 -17.57
C PRO A 173 25.41 5.08 -16.39
#